data_AF-A0AA48R0Z6-F1
#
_entry.id   AF-A0AA48R0Z6-F1
#
_cell.length_a   1.000
_cell.length_b   1.000
_cell.length_c   1.000
_cell.angle_alpha   90.00
_cell.angle_beta   90.00
_cell.angle_gamma   90.00
#
_symmetry.space_group_name_H-M   'P 1'
#
loop_
_entity.id
_entity.type
_entity.pdbx_description
1 polymer ?
#
loop_
_entity_poly.entity_id
_entity_poly.type
_entity_poly.pdbx_seq_one_letter_code
_entity_poly.pdbx_strand_id
1 'polypeptide(L)'
;MKSKKIETCFCISLLVILAQFVVLVYSLIIYTSLYKWLPWYEGAGIQFLIIPFVFLPILLALGVLMKLLSRKYEITKFSTLLPFVSGGLIVLPILADGGLGTLCISFGIVFSLVLIGFTIYSLVSSLRIRFY
;
A
#
# COMPACT_ATOMS: atom_id res chain seq x y z
N MET A 1 -25.49 -12.95 17.89
CA MET A 1 -25.03 -11.57 17.61
C MET A 1 -23.49 -11.40 17.52
N LYS A 2 -22.69 -12.15 18.30
CA LYS A 2 -21.21 -12.11 18.22
C LYS A 2 -20.63 -12.55 16.86
N SER A 3 -21.19 -13.60 16.24
CA SER A 3 -20.71 -14.14 14.93
C SER A 3 -20.74 -13.11 13.79
N LYS A 4 -21.88 -12.41 13.59
CA LYS A 4 -22.01 -11.41 12.52
C LYS A 4 -21.01 -10.25 12.65
N LYS A 5 -20.69 -9.81 13.88
CA LYS A 5 -19.72 -8.73 14.11
C LYS A 5 -18.29 -9.12 13.72
N ILE A 6 -17.91 -10.38 13.96
CA ILE A 6 -16.61 -10.93 13.59
C ILE A 6 -16.48 -10.99 12.07
N GLU A 7 -17.52 -11.48 11.38
CA GLU A 7 -17.55 -11.54 9.90
C GLU A 7 -17.44 -10.15 9.27
N THR A 8 -18.19 -9.16 9.78
CA THR A 8 -18.10 -7.79 9.26
C THR A 8 -16.70 -7.23 9.39
N CYS A 9 -16.01 -7.46 10.52
CA CYS A 9 -14.69 -6.89 10.73
C CYS A 9 -13.60 -7.58 9.91
N PHE A 10 -13.76 -8.88 9.67
CA PHE A 10 -12.95 -9.62 8.68
C PHE A 10 -13.13 -9.06 7.27
N CYS A 11 -14.38 -8.81 6.84
CA CYS A 11 -14.63 -8.21 5.53
C CYS A 11 -14.01 -6.81 5.42
N ILE A 12 -14.10 -6.00 6.48
CA ILE A 12 -13.49 -4.66 6.50
C ILE A 12 -11.97 -4.77 6.43
N SER A 13 -11.32 -5.65 7.19
CA SER A 13 -9.86 -5.80 7.11
C SER A 13 -9.41 -6.27 5.73
N LEU A 14 -10.15 -7.18 5.09
CA LEU A 14 -9.90 -7.60 3.72
C LEU A 14 -9.98 -6.41 2.75
N LEU A 15 -11.04 -5.59 2.86
CA LEU A 15 -11.20 -4.39 2.03
C LEU A 15 -10.05 -3.40 2.23
N VAL A 16 -9.54 -3.25 3.45
CA VAL A 16 -8.39 -2.38 3.71
C VAL A 16 -7.11 -2.91 3.05
N ILE A 17 -6.84 -4.21 3.16
CA ILE A 17 -5.68 -4.85 2.50
C ILE A 17 -5.78 -4.71 0.98
N LEU A 18 -6.98 -4.90 0.40
CA LEU A 18 -7.21 -4.71 -1.03
C LEU A 18 -7.04 -3.25 -1.46
N ALA A 19 -7.54 -2.29 -0.68
CA ALA A 19 -7.35 -0.87 -0.96
C ALA A 19 -5.85 -0.51 -0.94
N GLN A 20 -5.10 -1.00 0.04
CA GLN A 20 -3.65 -0.83 0.09
C GLN A 20 -2.97 -1.44 -1.14
N PHE A 21 -3.35 -2.65 -1.54
CA PHE A 21 -2.80 -3.31 -2.72
C PHE A 21 -2.99 -2.45 -3.98
N VAL A 22 -4.18 -1.90 -4.18
CA VAL A 22 -4.49 -1.01 -5.31
C VAL A 22 -3.58 0.22 -5.29
N VAL A 23 -3.43 0.89 -4.14
CA VAL A 23 -2.54 2.06 -4.00
C VAL A 23 -1.10 1.71 -4.37
N LEU A 24 -0.60 0.55 -3.93
CA LEU A 24 0.78 0.12 -4.22
C LEU A 24 0.98 -0.21 -5.71
N VAL A 25 0.01 -0.84 -6.36
CA VAL A 25 0.06 -1.10 -7.81
C VAL A 25 0.05 0.20 -8.60
N TYR A 26 -0.81 1.15 -8.25
CA TYR A 26 -0.79 2.46 -8.91
C TYR A 26 0.51 3.24 -8.64
N SER A 27 1.08 3.09 -7.45
CA SER A 27 2.40 3.66 -7.15
C SER A 27 3.49 3.06 -8.05
N LEU A 28 3.47 1.75 -8.29
CA LEU A 28 4.38 1.09 -9.22
C LEU A 28 4.19 1.57 -10.66
N ILE A 29 2.95 1.77 -11.10
CA ILE A 29 2.62 2.35 -12.42
C ILE A 29 3.23 3.75 -12.54
N ILE A 30 3.06 4.61 -11.53
CA ILE A 30 3.65 5.96 -11.51
C ILE A 30 5.17 5.89 -11.55
N TYR A 31 5.80 5.04 -10.74
CA TYR A 31 7.26 4.91 -10.75
C TYR A 31 7.81 4.38 -12.09
N THR A 32 7.06 3.53 -12.78
CA THR A 32 7.47 2.98 -14.09
C THR A 32 7.08 3.86 -15.28
N SER A 33 6.24 4.88 -15.07
CA SER A 33 5.74 5.77 -16.13
C SER A 33 6.81 6.60 -16.85
N LEU A 34 8.03 6.69 -16.35
CA LEU A 34 9.12 7.41 -17.02
C LEU A 34 9.84 6.55 -18.07
N TYR A 35 9.49 5.27 -18.18
CA TYR A 35 10.05 4.38 -19.18
C TYR A 35 9.22 4.37 -20.48
N LYS A 36 9.80 4.91 -21.56
CA LYS A 36 9.16 5.09 -22.88
C LYS A 36 8.60 3.82 -23.53
N TRP A 37 9.07 2.65 -23.12
CA TRP A 37 8.64 1.36 -23.70
C TRP A 37 7.36 0.82 -23.05
N LEU A 38 6.86 1.46 -21.99
CA LEU A 38 5.61 1.07 -21.31
C LEU A 38 4.41 1.87 -21.84
N PRO A 39 3.21 1.28 -21.89
CA PRO A 39 2.04 1.92 -22.49
C PRO A 39 1.48 3.09 -21.67
N TRP A 40 1.88 3.23 -20.40
CA TRP A 40 1.53 4.34 -19.51
C TRP A 40 2.67 5.36 -19.35
N TYR A 41 3.51 5.50 -20.39
CA TYR A 41 4.58 6.49 -20.37
C TYR A 41 4.04 7.92 -20.31
N GLU A 42 4.57 8.74 -19.39
CA GLU A 42 4.23 10.15 -19.22
C GLU A 42 5.48 10.89 -18.72
N GLY A 43 5.96 11.85 -19.53
CA GLY A 43 7.29 12.46 -19.35
C GLY A 43 7.33 13.77 -18.55
N ALA A 44 6.19 14.36 -18.18
CA ALA A 44 6.16 15.59 -17.40
C ALA A 44 6.37 15.34 -15.90
N GLY A 45 6.14 14.12 -15.40
CA GLY A 45 6.43 13.72 -14.02
C GLY A 45 5.43 14.27 -12.99
N ILE A 46 4.40 15.02 -13.41
CA ILE A 46 3.39 15.61 -12.50
C ILE A 46 2.64 14.53 -11.71
N GLN A 47 2.42 13.36 -12.30
CA GLN A 47 1.85 12.19 -11.65
C GLN A 47 2.57 11.76 -10.36
N PHE A 48 3.86 12.05 -10.19
CA PHE A 48 4.58 11.72 -8.96
C PHE A 48 4.06 12.50 -7.75
N LEU A 49 3.43 13.65 -7.95
CA LEU A 49 2.78 14.43 -6.89
C LEU A 49 1.59 13.68 -6.27
N ILE A 50 0.96 12.76 -7.01
CA ILE A 50 -0.14 11.94 -6.50
C ILE A 50 0.33 11.09 -5.31
N ILE A 51 1.59 10.65 -5.31
CA ILE A 51 2.13 9.78 -4.25
C ILE A 51 2.11 10.48 -2.88
N PRO A 52 2.76 11.64 -2.66
CA PRO A 52 2.72 12.33 -1.37
C PRO A 52 1.37 13.00 -1.07
N PHE A 53 0.64 13.52 -2.08
CA PHE A 53 -0.57 14.31 -1.83
C PHE A 53 -1.87 13.49 -1.77
N VAL A 54 -1.89 12.29 -2.36
CA VAL A 54 -3.09 11.45 -2.40
C VAL A 54 -2.83 10.09 -1.76
N PHE A 55 -1.81 9.36 -2.21
CA PHE A 55 -1.58 7.99 -1.75
C PHE A 55 -1.09 7.92 -0.31
N LEU A 56 -0.23 8.84 0.13
CA LEU A 56 0.21 8.90 1.52
C LEU A 56 -0.96 9.14 2.49
N PRO A 57 -1.82 10.16 2.32
CA PRO A 57 -3.01 10.33 3.15
C PRO A 57 -3.92 9.09 3.18
N ILE A 58 -4.13 8.44 2.04
CA ILE A 58 -4.92 7.20 1.96
C ILE A 58 -4.27 6.10 2.80
N LEU A 59 -2.98 5.85 2.64
CA LEU A 59 -2.26 4.81 3.38
C LEU A 59 -2.24 5.07 4.89
N LEU A 60 -2.09 6.33 5.30
CA LEU A 60 -2.21 6.71 6.72
C LEU A 60 -3.61 6.44 7.25
N ALA A 61 -4.66 6.80 6.49
CA ALA A 61 -6.05 6.53 6.88
C ALA A 61 -6.33 5.01 6.99
N LEU A 62 -5.85 4.21 6.02
CA LEU A 62 -5.95 2.75 6.04
C LEU A 62 -5.20 2.14 7.24
N GLY A 63 -4.01 2.65 7.56
CA GLY A 63 -3.25 2.24 8.74
C GLY A 63 -3.96 2.54 10.05
N VAL A 64 -4.54 3.74 10.18
CA VAL A 64 -5.35 4.12 11.35
C VAL A 64 -6.57 3.22 11.47
N LEU A 65 -7.25 2.94 10.36
CA LEU A 65 -8.41 2.04 10.34
C LEU A 65 -8.02 0.62 10.79
N MET A 66 -6.90 0.07 10.29
CA MET A 66 -6.41 -1.24 10.75
C MET A 66 -6.03 -1.25 12.23
N LYS A 67 -5.45 -0.16 12.75
CA LYS A 67 -5.11 -0.03 14.16
C LYS A 67 -6.35 0.05 15.06
N LEU A 68 -7.43 0.66 14.57
CA LEU A 68 -8.71 0.67 15.28
C LEU A 68 -9.37 -0.72 15.29
N LEU A 69 -9.30 -1.45 14.17
CA LEU A 69 -9.80 -2.82 14.08
C LEU A 69 -9.00 -3.78 14.98
N SER A 70 -7.67 -3.64 15.03
CA SER A 70 -6.81 -4.52 15.84
C SER A 70 -7.02 -4.38 17.35
N ARG A 71 -7.68 -3.31 17.82
CA ARG A 71 -8.09 -3.19 19.24
C ARG A 71 -9.24 -4.11 19.61
N LYS A 72 -10.06 -4.49 18.63
CA LYS A 72 -11.27 -5.30 18.85
C LYS A 72 -11.12 -6.73 18.38
N TYR A 73 -10.10 -7.01 17.55
CA TYR A 73 -9.90 -8.31 16.90
C TYR A 73 -8.42 -8.66 16.84
N GLU A 74 -8.12 -9.95 16.82
CA GLU A 74 -6.77 -10.48 16.65
C GLU A 74 -6.29 -10.27 15.21
N ILE A 75 -5.79 -9.07 14.94
CA ILE A 75 -5.08 -8.73 13.70
C ILE A 75 -3.59 -8.71 14.01
N THR A 76 -2.78 -9.31 13.13
CA THR A 76 -1.34 -9.33 13.32
C THR A 76 -0.75 -7.91 13.31
N LYS A 77 0.24 -7.65 14.17
CA LYS A 77 0.94 -6.35 14.20
C LYS A 77 1.53 -5.97 12.84
N PHE A 78 1.96 -6.97 12.08
CA PHE A 78 2.47 -6.79 10.72
C PHE A 78 1.42 -6.17 9.81
N SER A 79 0.22 -6.76 9.72
CA SER A 79 -0.90 -6.23 8.92
C SER A 79 -1.32 -4.82 9.35
N THR A 80 -1.23 -4.51 10.65
CA THR A 80 -1.55 -3.16 11.16
C THR A 80 -0.50 -2.12 10.79
N LEU A 81 0.78 -2.48 10.76
CA LEU A 81 1.89 -1.57 10.45
C LEU A 81 2.12 -1.40 8.96
N LEU A 82 1.76 -2.41 8.15
CA LEU A 82 2.08 -2.45 6.72
C LEU A 82 1.61 -1.20 5.96
N PRO A 83 0.39 -0.64 6.16
CA PRO A 83 -0.02 0.59 5.47
C PRO A 83 0.88 1.79 5.79
N PHE A 84 1.33 1.93 7.04
CA PHE A 84 2.22 3.03 7.45
C PHE A 84 3.61 2.88 6.84
N VAL A 85 4.15 1.65 6.89
CA VAL A 85 5.45 1.33 6.27
C VAL A 85 5.39 1.55 4.76
N SER A 86 4.29 1.14 4.12
CA SER A 86 4.04 1.41 2.71
C SER A 86 4.08 2.90 2.41
N GLY A 87 3.34 3.72 3.16
CA GLY A 87 3.30 5.17 2.95
C GLY A 87 4.68 5.82 3.08
N GLY A 88 5.46 5.44 4.09
CA GLY A 88 6.81 5.94 4.28
C GLY A 88 7.73 5.56 3.12
N LEU A 89 7.81 4.27 2.77
CA LEU A 89 8.77 3.77 1.78
C LEU A 89 8.45 4.23 0.35
N ILE A 90 7.18 4.35 -0.03
CA ILE A 90 6.84 4.83 -1.39
C ILE A 90 7.01 6.33 -1.56
N VAL A 91 7.02 7.11 -0.47
CA VAL A 91 7.19 8.57 -0.52
C VAL A 91 8.65 8.98 -0.36
N LEU A 92 9.43 8.20 0.39
CA LEU A 92 10.80 8.53 0.76
C LEU A 92 11.72 8.83 -0.45
N PRO A 93 11.68 8.08 -1.57
CA PRO A 93 12.49 8.42 -2.74
C PRO A 93 12.18 9.82 -3.30
N ILE A 94 10.90 10.20 -3.34
CA ILE A 94 10.45 11.49 -3.89
C ILE A 94 10.92 12.64 -3.01
N LEU A 95 10.79 12.51 -1.69
CA LEU A 95 11.20 13.55 -0.74
C LEU A 95 12.73 13.69 -0.62
N ALA A 96 13.47 12.60 -0.82
CA ALA A 96 14.93 12.59 -0.64
C ALA A 96 15.68 13.21 -1.83
N ASP A 97 15.20 13.00 -3.06
CA ASP A 97 15.93 13.38 -4.27
C ASP A 97 15.35 14.66 -4.91
N GLY A 98 14.04 14.90 -4.82
CA GLY A 98 13.35 16.09 -5.36
C GLY A 98 13.37 16.24 -6.89
N GLY A 99 14.40 15.74 -7.57
CA GLY A 99 14.62 15.81 -9.01
C GLY A 99 14.24 14.54 -9.79
N LEU A 100 13.62 13.55 -9.13
CA LEU A 100 13.18 12.29 -9.76
C LEU A 100 14.31 11.60 -10.55
N GLY A 101 15.51 11.52 -9.98
CA GLY A 101 16.63 10.87 -10.63
C GLY A 101 16.40 9.36 -10.82
N THR A 102 17.19 8.74 -11.69
CA THR A 102 17.12 7.30 -11.98
C THR A 102 17.19 6.43 -10.72
N LEU A 103 17.99 6.83 -9.74
CA LEU A 103 18.10 6.12 -8.45
C LEU A 103 16.81 6.22 -7.63
N CYS A 104 16.23 7.42 -7.52
CA CYS A 104 14.95 7.64 -6.84
C CYS A 104 13.85 6.76 -7.44
N ILE A 105 13.74 6.76 -8.77
CA ILE A 105 12.77 5.94 -9.50
C ILE A 105 13.01 4.45 -9.24
N SER A 106 14.26 4.00 -9.32
CA SER A 106 14.61 2.59 -9.11
C SER A 106 14.27 2.11 -7.70
N PHE A 107 14.56 2.91 -6.67
CA PHE A 107 14.19 2.59 -5.30
C PHE A 107 12.67 2.55 -5.12
N GLY A 108 11.94 3.49 -5.72
CA GLY A 108 10.47 3.48 -5.72
C GLY A 108 9.88 2.19 -6.29
N ILE A 109 10.39 1.73 -7.44
CA ILE A 109 9.99 0.47 -8.08
C ILE A 109 10.24 -0.72 -7.15
N VAL A 110 11.47 -0.82 -6.62
CA VAL A 110 11.86 -1.93 -5.74
C VAL A 110 10.99 -1.96 -4.48
N PHE A 111 10.79 -0.81 -3.82
CA PHE A 111 9.93 -0.74 -2.65
C PHE A 111 8.48 -1.09 -2.96
N SER A 112 7.92 -0.59 -4.07
CA SER A 112 6.57 -0.96 -4.49
C SER A 112 6.43 -2.46 -4.70
N LEU A 113 7.37 -3.12 -5.39
CA LEU A 113 7.32 -4.57 -5.63
C LEU A 113 7.40 -5.38 -4.33
N VAL A 114 8.34 -5.03 -3.44
CA VAL A 114 8.49 -5.70 -2.14
C VAL A 114 7.23 -5.54 -1.29
N LEU A 115 6.68 -4.33 -1.23
CA LEU A 115 5.46 -4.06 -0.48
C LEU A 115 4.24 -4.77 -1.05
N ILE A 116 4.10 -4.84 -2.39
CA ILE A 116 3.07 -5.63 -3.05
C ILE A 116 3.16 -7.10 -2.62
N GLY A 117 4.38 -7.67 -2.60
CA GLY A 117 4.61 -9.03 -2.12
C GLY A 117 4.16 -9.23 -0.67
N PHE A 118 4.50 -8.29 0.22
CA PHE A 118 4.04 -8.33 1.61
C PHE A 118 2.53 -8.17 1.76
N THR A 119 1.88 -7.33 0.94
CA THR A 119 0.43 -7.16 0.95
C THR A 119 -0.28 -8.42 0.47
N ILE A 120 0.23 -9.10 -0.58
CA ILE A 120 -0.29 -10.40 -1.03
C ILE A 120 -0.15 -11.44 0.08
N TYR A 121 1.02 -11.53 0.72
CA TYR A 121 1.24 -12.44 1.85
C TYR A 121 0.23 -12.18 2.98
N SER A 122 -0.01 -10.90 3.31
CA SER A 122 -0.99 -10.51 4.33
C SER A 122 -2.41 -10.92 3.97
N LEU A 123 -2.79 -10.76 2.70
CA LEU A 123 -4.09 -11.18 2.18
C LEU A 123 -4.29 -12.70 2.30
N VAL A 124 -3.32 -13.49 1.82
CA VAL A 124 -3.37 -14.96 1.86
C VAL A 124 -3.38 -15.48 3.30
N SER A 125 -2.54 -14.92 4.16
CA SER A 125 -2.49 -15.27 5.59
C SER A 125 -3.84 -14.99 6.28
N SER A 126 -4.45 -13.84 5.99
CA SER A 126 -5.76 -13.47 6.53
C SER A 126 -6.87 -14.42 6.06
N LEU A 127 -6.85 -14.84 4.79
CA LEU A 127 -7.80 -15.82 4.28
C LEU A 127 -7.61 -17.20 4.94
N ARG A 128 -6.36 -17.67 5.11
CA ARG A 128 -6.07 -18.98 5.72
C ARG A 128 -6.62 -19.10 7.13
N ILE A 129 -6.50 -18.06 7.96
CA ILE A 129 -7.00 -18.05 9.35
C ILE A 129 -8.53 -18.24 9.43
N ARG A 130 -9.28 -17.92 8.37
CA ARG A 130 -10.74 -18.06 8.36
C ARG A 130 -11.23 -19.45 7.92
N PHE A 131 -10.42 -20.18 7.15
CA PHE A 131 -10.80 -21.47 6.57
C PHE A 131 -10.27 -22.69 7.35
N TYR A 132 -9.58 -22.47 8.47
CA TYR A 132 -9.14 -23.47 9.44
C TYR A 132 -9.73 -23.14 10.81
#